data_AF-A0A6N7R1D3-F1
#
_entry.id   AF-A0A6N7R1D3-F1
#
_cell.length_a   1.000
_cell.length_b   1.000
_cell.length_c   1.000
_cell.angle_alpha   90.00
_cell.angle_beta   90.00
_cell.angle_gamma   90.00
#
_symmetry.space_group_name_H-M   'P 1'
#
loop_
_entity.id
_entity.type
_entity.pdbx_description
1 polymer ?
#
loop_
_entity_poly.entity_id
_entity_poly.type
_entity_poly.pdbx_seq_one_letter_code
_entity_poly.pdbx_strand_id
1 'polypeptide(L)'
;MGEKTGFMTVLFIFGAFVIPFMLTMYINNIEGSKLLTLSTEMQQMVSAEGGVTDKVEHAVNELSGKGVEITFKDSAGNPVTGRVPVGEKINIHYKYGDFETSNSTTILKRNSD
;
A
#
# COMPACT_ATOMS: atom_id res chain seq x y z
N MET A 1 -6.81 40.75 -31.94
CA MET A 1 -7.90 40.14 -31.14
C MET A 1 -7.81 38.61 -31.10
N GLY A 2 -7.41 37.94 -32.18
CA GLY A 2 -7.24 36.47 -32.20
C GLY A 2 -6.25 35.93 -31.14
N GLU A 3 -5.22 36.68 -30.79
CA GLU A 3 -4.25 36.28 -29.75
C GLU A 3 -4.87 36.25 -28.34
N LYS A 4 -5.77 37.19 -28.01
CA LYS A 4 -6.47 37.20 -26.72
C LYS A 4 -7.49 36.06 -26.63
N THR A 5 -8.19 35.78 -27.73
CA THR A 5 -9.13 34.65 -27.82
C THR A 5 -8.38 33.31 -27.73
N GLY A 6 -7.26 33.16 -28.43
CA GLY A 6 -6.41 31.98 -28.36
C GLY A 6 -5.85 31.76 -26.95
N PHE A 7 -5.37 32.81 -26.30
CA PHE A 7 -4.90 32.74 -24.92
C PHE A 7 -6.00 32.32 -23.93
N MET A 8 -7.22 32.88 -24.05
CA MET A 8 -8.35 32.44 -23.22
C MET A 8 -8.72 30.97 -23.47
N THR A 9 -8.71 30.52 -24.72
CA THR A 9 -8.99 29.12 -25.06
C THR A 9 -7.97 28.18 -24.41
N VAL A 10 -6.68 28.52 -24.47
CA VAL A 10 -5.62 27.72 -23.82
C VAL A 10 -5.77 27.71 -22.30
N LEU A 11 -6.08 28.86 -21.69
CA LEU A 11 -6.37 28.93 -20.25
C LEU A 11 -7.54 28.06 -19.85
N PHE A 12 -8.61 28.04 -20.66
CA PHE A 12 -9.78 27.22 -20.39
C PHE A 12 -9.45 25.72 -20.49
N ILE A 13 -8.69 25.31 -21.51
CA ILE A 13 -8.22 23.93 -21.64
C ILE A 13 -7.32 23.53 -20.46
N PHE A 14 -6.41 24.42 -20.05
CA PHE A 14 -5.54 24.17 -18.90
C PHE A 14 -6.34 24.02 -17.61
N GLY A 15 -7.26 24.93 -17.34
CA GLY A 15 -8.11 24.90 -16.16
C GLY A 15 -9.04 23.69 -16.11
N ALA A 16 -9.67 23.33 -17.23
CA ALA A 16 -10.65 22.27 -17.29
C ALA A 16 -10.05 20.87 -17.41
N PHE A 17 -8.88 20.72 -18.04
CA PHE A 17 -8.30 19.41 -18.32
C PHE A 17 -6.92 19.20 -17.69
N VAL A 18 -5.99 20.15 -17.86
CA VAL A 18 -4.59 19.94 -17.43
C VAL A 18 -4.48 19.96 -15.90
N ILE A 19 -5.10 20.93 -15.23
CA ILE A 19 -5.04 21.04 -13.76
C ILE A 19 -5.69 19.81 -13.09
N PRO A 20 -6.94 19.41 -13.45
CA PRO A 20 -7.53 18.21 -12.87
C PRO A 20 -6.70 16.95 -13.14
N PHE A 21 -6.17 16.80 -14.36
CA PHE A 21 -5.32 15.66 -14.71
C PHE A 21 -4.06 15.59 -13.83
N MET A 22 -3.35 16.71 -13.68
CA MET A 22 -2.16 16.79 -12.83
C MET A 22 -2.48 16.52 -11.36
N LEU A 23 -3.60 17.02 -10.84
CA LEU A 23 -4.03 16.77 -9.47
C LEU A 23 -4.32 15.29 -9.23
N THR A 24 -5.05 14.63 -10.13
CA THR A 24 -5.30 13.18 -10.05
C THR A 24 -3.99 12.40 -10.12
N MET A 25 -3.09 12.75 -11.04
CA MET A 25 -1.78 12.12 -11.14
C MET A 25 -0.95 12.28 -9.86
N TYR A 26 -1.01 13.46 -9.24
CA TYR A 26 -0.31 13.76 -7.99
C TYR A 26 -0.88 12.95 -6.81
N ILE A 27 -2.20 12.92 -6.66
CA ILE A 27 -2.88 12.12 -5.63
C ILE A 27 -2.50 10.64 -5.78
N ASN A 28 -2.60 10.10 -7.00
CA ASN A 28 -2.25 8.70 -7.27
C ASN A 28 -0.78 8.39 -6.94
N ASN A 29 0.14 9.31 -7.21
CA ASN A 29 1.56 9.14 -6.86
C ASN A 29 1.78 9.13 -5.33
N ILE A 30 1.10 10.02 -4.60
CA ILE A 30 1.20 10.06 -3.14
C ILE A 30 0.65 8.76 -2.54
N GLU A 31 -0.52 8.31 -2.99
CA GLU A 31 -1.15 7.08 -2.49
C GLU A 31 -0.28 5.86 -2.79
N GLY A 32 0.23 5.75 -4.02
CA GLY A 32 1.16 4.69 -4.40
C GLY A 32 2.44 4.69 -3.56
N SER A 33 3.06 5.85 -3.36
CA SER A 33 4.28 5.95 -2.54
C SER A 33 4.02 5.58 -1.07
N LYS A 34 2.90 6.03 -0.50
CA LYS A 34 2.53 5.68 0.88
C LYS A 34 2.31 4.18 1.02
N LEU A 35 1.62 3.54 0.06
CA LEU A 35 1.42 2.10 0.06
C LEU A 35 2.73 1.33 -0.01
N LEU A 36 3.69 1.76 -0.83
CA LEU A 36 4.99 1.11 -0.92
C LEU A 36 5.77 1.20 0.41
N THR A 37 5.76 2.36 1.06
CA THR A 37 6.39 2.54 2.38
C THR A 37 5.72 1.65 3.43
N LEU A 38 4.39 1.70 3.54
CA LEU A 38 3.62 0.86 4.46
C LEU A 38 3.87 -0.62 4.21
N SER A 39 3.92 -1.03 2.94
CA SER A 39 4.18 -2.43 2.58
C SER A 39 5.56 -2.90 3.06
N THR A 40 6.56 -2.01 3.02
CA THR A 40 7.92 -2.28 3.46
C THR A 40 7.99 -2.35 4.99
N GLU A 41 7.35 -1.42 5.69
CA GLU A 41 7.28 -1.41 7.16
C GLU A 41 6.57 -2.65 7.69
N MET A 42 5.43 -3.01 7.09
CA MET A 42 4.69 -4.22 7.44
C MET A 42 5.50 -5.49 7.17
N GLN A 43 6.24 -5.54 6.05
CA GLN A 43 7.14 -6.65 5.74
C GLN A 43 8.22 -6.82 6.81
N GLN A 44 8.83 -5.73 7.24
CA GLN A 44 9.85 -5.72 8.28
C GLN A 44 9.26 -6.11 9.64
N MET A 45 8.08 -5.61 9.98
CA MET A 45 7.38 -5.93 11.23
C MET A 45 7.04 -7.42 11.31
N VAL A 46 6.44 -7.98 10.26
CA VAL A 46 6.12 -9.42 10.18
C VAL A 46 7.38 -10.28 10.28
N SER A 47 8.48 -9.88 9.63
CA SER A 47 9.75 -10.61 9.70
C SER A 47 10.40 -10.52 11.09
N ALA A 48 10.31 -9.36 11.75
CA ALA A 48 10.87 -9.12 13.08
C ALA A 48 10.09 -9.84 14.20
N GLU A 49 8.77 -9.86 14.10
CA GLU A 49 7.88 -10.50 15.09
C GLU A 49 7.70 -12.01 14.83
N GLY A 50 8.10 -12.50 13.65
CA GLY A 50 8.06 -13.91 13.30
C GLY A 50 6.66 -14.41 12.88
N GLY A 51 5.86 -13.53 12.27
CA GLY A 51 4.50 -13.85 11.82
C GLY A 51 3.51 -12.71 12.08
N VAL A 52 2.23 -13.06 12.06
CA VAL A 52 1.10 -12.13 12.33
C VAL A 52 0.79 -12.18 13.82
N THR A 53 1.56 -11.45 14.63
CA THR A 53 1.37 -11.33 16.09
C THR A 53 0.44 -10.17 16.43
N ASP A 54 0.03 -10.04 17.70
CA ASP A 54 -0.89 -8.97 18.17
C ASP A 54 -0.43 -7.55 17.76
N LYS A 55 0.89 -7.32 17.67
CA LYS A 55 1.44 -6.04 17.21
C LYS A 55 1.20 -5.80 15.71
N VAL A 56 1.37 -6.84 14.90
CA VAL A 56 1.07 -6.80 13.46
C VAL A 56 -0.43 -6.61 13.26
N GLU A 57 -1.27 -7.31 14.03
CA GLU A 57 -2.72 -7.15 13.97
C GLU A 57 -3.15 -5.74 14.39
N HIS A 58 -2.53 -5.15 15.41
CA HIS A 58 -2.81 -3.75 15.79
C HIS A 58 -2.45 -2.78 14.65
N ALA A 59 -1.30 -2.96 14.00
CA ALA A 59 -0.90 -2.16 12.85
C ALA A 59 -1.87 -2.34 11.66
N VAL A 60 -2.30 -3.57 11.38
CA VAL A 60 -3.29 -3.88 10.35
C VAL A 60 -4.63 -3.21 10.64
N ASN A 61 -5.09 -3.25 11.90
CA ASN A 61 -6.34 -2.61 12.31
C ASN A 61 -6.28 -1.08 12.17
N GLU A 62 -5.16 -0.45 12.52
CA GLU A 62 -4.97 0.99 12.32
C GLU A 62 -5.00 1.37 10.83
N LEU A 63 -4.37 0.56 9.99
CA LEU A 63 -4.34 0.76 8.54
C LEU A 63 -5.69 0.48 7.87
N SER A 64 -6.44 -0.50 8.38
CA SER A 64 -7.81 -0.77 7.98
C SER A 64 -8.74 0.40 8.28
N GLY A 65 -8.57 1.05 9.44
CA GLY A 65 -9.29 2.29 9.77
C GLY A 65 -8.99 3.46 8.83
N LYS A 66 -7.89 3.40 8.07
CA LYS A 66 -7.51 4.37 7.03
C LYS A 66 -7.93 3.91 5.62
N GLY A 67 -8.60 2.76 5.48
CA GLY A 67 -9.07 2.21 4.20
C GLY A 67 -8.09 1.27 3.48
N VAL A 68 -7.02 0.83 4.16
CA VAL A 68 -6.06 -0.16 3.62
C VAL A 68 -6.46 -1.55 4.09
N GLU A 69 -6.80 -2.44 3.16
CA GLU A 69 -7.02 -3.86 3.44
C GLU A 69 -5.70 -4.63 3.31
N ILE A 70 -5.34 -5.41 4.33
CA ILE A 70 -4.10 -6.20 4.36
C ILE A 70 -4.46 -7.66 4.59
N THR A 71 -4.02 -8.55 3.71
CA THR A 71 -4.25 -10.00 3.81
C THR A 71 -2.94 -10.76 3.83
N PHE A 72 -2.78 -11.69 4.76
CA PHE A 72 -1.61 -12.55 4.90
C PHE A 72 -1.93 -13.96 4.43
N LYS A 73 -1.12 -14.51 3.52
CA LYS A 73 -1.24 -15.88 3.03
C LYS A 73 0.08 -16.63 3.12
N ASP A 74 0.02 -17.93 3.36
CA ASP A 74 1.18 -18.81 3.30
C ASP A 74 1.57 -19.11 1.84
N SER A 75 2.56 -19.98 1.64
CA SER A 75 2.96 -20.43 0.30
C SER A 75 1.95 -21.36 -0.37
N ALA A 76 1.02 -21.93 0.38
CA ALA A 76 -0.08 -22.77 -0.10
C ALA A 76 -1.38 -21.98 -0.40
N GLY A 77 -1.40 -20.68 -0.09
CA GLY A 77 -2.54 -19.79 -0.29
C GLY A 77 -3.52 -19.72 0.89
N ASN A 78 -3.23 -20.36 2.02
CA ASN A 78 -4.09 -20.32 3.21
C ASN A 78 -3.86 -19.02 3.99
N PRO A 79 -4.92 -18.46 4.61
CA PRO A 79 -4.79 -17.30 5.47
C PRO A 79 -3.88 -17.64 6.67
N VAL A 80 -2.94 -16.74 6.95
CA VAL A 80 -2.01 -16.88 8.08
C VAL A 80 -2.50 -16.02 9.22
N THR A 81 -2.74 -16.65 10.37
CA THR A 81 -3.04 -15.99 11.63
C THR A 81 -2.07 -16.50 12.68
N GLY A 82 -1.37 -15.60 13.38
CA GLY A 82 -0.40 -15.97 14.41
C GLY A 82 1.04 -16.14 13.90
N ARG A 83 1.85 -16.77 14.76
CA ARG A 83 3.28 -16.99 14.52
C ARG A 83 3.50 -18.06 13.44
N VAL A 84 4.51 -17.85 12.61
CA VAL A 84 4.87 -18.73 11.51
C VAL A 84 6.29 -19.28 11.72
N PRO A 85 6.55 -20.56 11.38
CA PRO A 85 7.90 -21.13 11.48
C PRO A 85 8.97 -20.31 10.76
N VAL A 86 10.20 -20.33 11.28
CA VAL A 86 11.36 -19.70 10.61
C VAL A 86 11.63 -20.42 9.29
N GLY A 87 11.88 -19.65 8.22
CA GLY A 87 12.11 -20.17 6.87
C GLY A 87 10.85 -20.29 6.01
N GLU A 88 9.65 -20.12 6.60
CA GLU A 88 8.41 -20.02 5.84
C GLU A 88 8.28 -18.65 5.17
N LYS A 89 7.60 -18.65 4.02
CA LYS A 89 7.35 -17.45 3.23
C LYS A 89 5.90 -17.02 3.39
N ILE A 90 5.71 -15.78 3.83
CA ILE A 90 4.40 -15.13 3.94
C ILE A 90 4.24 -14.16 2.78
N ASN A 91 3.13 -14.30 2.06
CA ASN A 91 2.70 -13.38 1.02
C ASN A 91 1.71 -12.37 1.64
N ILE A 92 2.04 -11.10 1.58
CA ILE A 92 1.24 -10.00 2.11
C ILE A 92 0.62 -9.26 0.93
N HIS A 93 -0.70 -9.20 0.88
CA HIS A 93 -1.46 -8.45 -0.11
C HIS A 93 -2.01 -7.18 0.54
N TYR A 94 -1.87 -6.06 -0.15
CA TYR A 94 -2.35 -4.75 0.26
C TYR A 94 -3.30 -4.23 -0.80
N LYS A 95 -4.44 -3.71 -0.36
CA LYS A 95 -5.43 -3.06 -1.22
C LYS A 95 -5.85 -1.74 -0.60
N TYR A 96 -5.90 -0.69 -1.42
CA TYR A 96 -6.33 0.63 -1.01
C TYR A 96 -7.03 1.31 -2.20
N GLY A 97 -8.35 1.43 -2.12
CA GLY A 97 -9.17 1.83 -3.26
C GLY A 97 -8.99 0.86 -4.45
N ASP A 98 -8.62 1.41 -5.60
CA ASP A 98 -8.31 0.67 -6.84
C ASP A 98 -6.83 0.22 -6.94
N PHE A 99 -6.00 0.55 -5.95
CA PHE A 99 -4.59 0.16 -5.93
C PHE A 99 -4.40 -1.14 -5.17
N GLU A 100 -3.81 -2.13 -5.83
CA GLU A 100 -3.42 -3.42 -5.23
C GLU A 100 -1.92 -3.62 -5.38
N THR A 101 -1.28 -4.08 -4.31
CA THR A 101 0.13 -4.47 -4.34
C THR A 101 0.36 -5.69 -3.46
N SER A 102 1.36 -6.50 -3.81
CA SER A 102 1.70 -7.69 -3.06
C SER A 102 3.20 -7.74 -2.82
N ASN A 103 3.58 -8.14 -1.62
CA ASN A 103 4.96 -8.36 -1.25
C ASN A 103 5.08 -9.70 -0.53
N SER A 104 6.30 -10.22 -0.41
CA SER A 104 6.53 -11.47 0.29
C SER A 104 7.75 -11.37 1.19
N THR A 105 7.67 -12.00 2.36
CA THR A 105 8.77 -12.01 3.33
C THR A 105 9.02 -13.41 3.82
N THR A 106 10.29 -13.73 4.02
CA THR A 106 10.70 -14.95 4.71
C THR A 106 10.86 -14.63 6.19
N ILE A 107 10.33 -15.49 7.05
CA ILE A 107 10.49 -15.32 8.50
C ILE A 107 11.93 -15.64 8.88
N LEU A 108 12.65 -14.63 9.38
CA LEU A 108 14.08 -14.72 9.69
C LEU A 108 14.36 -15.02 11.16
N LYS A 109 13.42 -14.72 12.07
CA LYS A 109 13.66 -14.83 13.51
C LYS A 109 12.46 -15.41 14.26
N ARG A 110 12.74 -16.38 15.15
CA ARG A 110 11.82 -16.81 16.21
C ARG A 110 12.18 -16.06 17.48
N ASN A 111 11.38 -15.08 17.90
CA ASN A 111 11.43 -14.70 19.31
C ASN A 111 10.87 -15.88 20.09
N SER A 112 11.78 -16.64 20.69
CA SER A 112 11.46 -17.73 21.61
C SER A 112 11.21 -17.06 22.96
N ASP A 113 9.95 -16.98 23.38
CA ASP A 113 9.59 -17.02 24.79
C ASP A 113 9.15 -18.45 25.09
#